data_AF-A0A1W1DD74-F1
#
_entry.id   AF-A0A1W1DD74-F1
#
_cell.length_a   1.000
_cell.length_b   1.000
_cell.length_c   1.000
_cell.angle_alpha   90.00
_cell.angle_beta   90.00
_cell.angle_gamma   90.00
#
_symmetry.space_group_name_H-M   'P 1'
#
loop_
_entity.id
_entity.type
_entity.pdbx_description
1 polymer ?
#
loop_
_entity_poly.entity_id
_entity_poly.type
_entity_poly.pdbx_seq_one_letter_code
_entity_poly.pdbx_strand_id
1 'polypeptide(L)'
;MNKVGPREISVPFRPIPLDVPEGMKPNEFFNSPENLQDLKENNGLLTNEEDLLLYRKALGHSNEFDCSIIYNTSQSVLNPLGRPVRRTQLPSNVRKVWNRMNQIVIGFMLEQYPDPKKHLVLAGEASLDATWPITSAGVPSIRMLHNHFIVFDKTELKNAPLANNDNPNLTDGGQHSLFAAYMQDVYVEFLSSLDLKILKPITGEASSLSLTGYPQGLPSWEVVGGIDSLKNIDFWKEYDLVLKGFLDFYRTFFAQVSSRNSGVPSNAYFPKEIEKTLLFNNCFLSAAKKVRDKCIGDAKYASSIRWQPAFKQLIYRNDEGKLIVTISQNSIGNAITELLGVVVNRTPDAEAYEKAEPALIEKLLKLRSRLVEADLGRGIQTQYWTKD
;
A
#
# COMPACT_ATOMS: atom_id res chain seq x y z
N MET A 1 4.33 31.79 -6.63
CA MET A 1 4.83 30.62 -5.87
C MET A 1 3.71 29.59 -5.82
N ASN A 2 3.95 28.35 -6.26
CA ASN A 2 2.92 27.31 -6.16
C ASN A 2 2.70 26.97 -4.68
N LYS A 3 1.45 27.03 -4.22
CA LYS A 3 1.08 26.74 -2.83
C LYS A 3 1.31 25.26 -2.52
N VAL A 4 2.06 24.96 -1.47
CA VAL A 4 2.27 23.57 -0.99
C VAL A 4 0.96 23.01 -0.45
N GLY A 5 0.65 21.76 -0.78
CA GLY A 5 -0.53 21.07 -0.28
C GLY A 5 -0.94 19.86 -1.14
N PRO A 6 -1.82 18.99 -0.60
CA PRO A 6 -2.25 17.77 -1.28
C PRO A 6 -2.96 18.11 -2.60
N ARG A 7 -2.85 17.23 -3.60
CA ARG A 7 -3.37 17.42 -4.95
C ARG A 7 -4.54 16.50 -5.21
N GLU A 8 -5.53 17.02 -5.92
CA GLU A 8 -6.67 16.25 -6.39
C GLU A 8 -6.63 16.18 -7.91
N ILE A 9 -6.48 14.97 -8.43
CA ILE A 9 -6.41 14.70 -9.88
C ILE A 9 -7.60 13.87 -10.35
N SER A 10 -7.91 13.97 -11.63
CA SER A 10 -8.91 13.15 -12.30
C SER A 10 -8.22 12.24 -13.30
N VAL A 11 -8.37 10.94 -13.13
CA VAL A 11 -7.76 9.93 -14.00
C VAL A 11 -8.87 9.22 -14.77
N PRO A 12 -8.93 9.40 -16.10
CA PRO A 12 -9.92 8.70 -16.92
C PRO A 12 -9.59 7.22 -16.99
N PHE A 13 -10.62 6.38 -17.00
CA PHE A 13 -10.50 4.93 -17.16
C PHE A 13 -11.51 4.36 -18.15
N ARG A 14 -11.17 3.21 -18.76
CA ARG A 14 -12.12 2.40 -19.53
C ARG A 14 -12.98 1.56 -18.58
N PRO A 15 -14.32 1.66 -18.62
CA PRO A 15 -15.21 0.84 -17.80
C PRO A 15 -14.90 -0.66 -17.93
N ILE A 16 -14.96 -1.37 -16.80
CA ILE A 16 -14.78 -2.82 -16.77
C ILE A 16 -16.03 -3.46 -17.39
N PRO A 17 -15.88 -4.35 -18.40
CA PRO A 17 -17.01 -4.93 -19.13
C PRO A 17 -17.68 -6.08 -18.37
N LEU A 18 -17.85 -5.94 -17.06
CA LEU A 18 -18.48 -6.94 -16.20
C LEU A 18 -19.69 -6.33 -15.51
N ASP A 19 -20.82 -7.04 -15.58
CA ASP A 19 -22.01 -6.72 -14.81
C ASP A 19 -21.91 -7.34 -13.41
N VAL A 20 -22.15 -6.53 -12.39
CA VAL A 20 -22.25 -7.03 -11.01
C VAL A 20 -23.56 -7.83 -10.90
N PRO A 21 -23.51 -9.12 -10.54
CA PRO A 21 -24.72 -9.95 -10.43
C PRO A 21 -25.73 -9.36 -9.45
N GLU A 22 -27.03 -9.57 -9.73
CA GLU A 22 -28.11 -9.09 -8.88
C GLU A 22 -27.94 -9.58 -7.43
N GLY A 23 -28.04 -8.64 -6.47
CA GLY A 23 -27.89 -8.93 -5.04
C GLY A 23 -26.44 -8.93 -4.53
N MET A 24 -25.42 -8.80 -5.39
CA MET A 24 -24.03 -8.70 -4.99
C MET A 24 -23.57 -7.24 -4.89
N LYS A 25 -22.74 -6.93 -3.88
CA LYS A 25 -22.10 -5.60 -3.81
C LYS A 25 -20.91 -5.54 -4.78
N PRO A 26 -20.65 -4.38 -5.43
CA PRO A 26 -19.51 -4.24 -6.34
C PRO A 26 -18.16 -4.61 -5.71
N ASN A 27 -17.93 -4.21 -4.46
CA ASN A 27 -16.68 -4.52 -3.74
C ASN A 27 -16.51 -6.03 -3.48
N GLU A 28 -17.58 -6.79 -3.34
CA GLU A 28 -17.50 -8.25 -3.21
C GLU A 28 -17.22 -8.89 -4.57
N PHE A 29 -17.91 -8.44 -5.62
CA PHE A 29 -17.76 -8.96 -6.97
C PHE A 29 -16.36 -8.74 -7.55
N PHE A 30 -15.79 -7.54 -7.43
CA PHE A 30 -14.47 -7.22 -7.97
C PHE A 30 -13.31 -7.87 -7.19
N ASN A 31 -13.59 -8.59 -6.12
CA ASN A 31 -12.61 -9.47 -5.47
C ASN A 31 -12.82 -10.95 -5.81
N SER A 32 -13.79 -11.30 -6.65
CA SER A 32 -14.13 -12.69 -7.00
C SER A 32 -13.12 -13.36 -7.93
N PRO A 33 -13.13 -14.71 -8.02
CA PRO A 33 -12.39 -15.45 -9.05
C PRO A 33 -12.74 -15.02 -10.49
N GLU A 34 -13.99 -14.60 -10.73
CA GLU A 34 -14.46 -14.14 -12.04
C GLU A 34 -13.75 -12.86 -12.47
N ASN A 35 -13.70 -11.85 -11.60
CA ASN A 35 -12.96 -10.62 -11.88
C ASN A 35 -11.45 -10.87 -12.07
N LEU A 36 -10.86 -11.82 -11.34
CA LEU A 36 -9.44 -12.16 -11.52
C LEU A 36 -9.17 -12.87 -12.84
N GLN A 37 -10.13 -13.65 -13.33
CA GLN A 37 -10.04 -14.26 -14.66
C GLN A 37 -10.11 -13.18 -15.73
N ASP A 38 -11.08 -12.26 -15.65
CA ASP A 38 -11.16 -11.09 -16.55
C ASP A 38 -9.88 -10.25 -16.51
N LEU A 39 -9.36 -9.97 -15.31
CA LEU A 39 -8.11 -9.25 -15.10
C LEU A 39 -6.95 -9.93 -15.83
N LYS A 40 -6.85 -11.26 -15.74
CA LYS A 40 -5.82 -12.02 -16.42
C LYS A 40 -5.99 -11.97 -17.95
N GLU A 41 -7.21 -12.10 -18.45
CA GLU A 41 -7.51 -12.19 -19.89
C GLU A 41 -7.44 -10.83 -20.61
N ASN A 42 -7.89 -9.76 -19.97
CA ASN A 42 -7.98 -8.43 -20.57
C ASN A 42 -6.83 -7.50 -20.18
N ASN A 43 -6.21 -7.73 -19.02
CA ASN A 43 -5.21 -6.83 -18.46
C ASN A 43 -3.89 -7.53 -18.06
N GLY A 44 -3.82 -8.86 -18.22
CA GLY A 44 -2.67 -9.66 -17.80
C GLY A 44 -1.44 -9.40 -18.66
N LEU A 45 -0.32 -9.14 -17.99
CA LEU A 45 0.97 -8.93 -18.63
C LEU A 45 1.85 -10.18 -18.50
N LEU A 46 1.94 -10.75 -17.30
CA LEU A 46 2.81 -11.90 -17.01
C LEU A 46 2.25 -12.77 -15.88
N THR A 47 2.45 -14.09 -16.00
CA THR A 47 2.13 -15.08 -14.96
C THR A 47 3.33 -15.99 -14.70
N ASN A 48 3.42 -16.58 -13.51
CA ASN A 48 4.43 -17.60 -13.19
C ASN A 48 3.85 -18.80 -12.42
N GLU A 49 4.73 -19.72 -12.02
CA GLU A 49 4.38 -20.96 -11.30
C GLU A 49 4.00 -20.71 -9.83
N GLU A 50 4.39 -19.56 -9.28
CA GLU A 50 4.05 -19.11 -7.93
C GLU A 50 2.69 -18.38 -7.86
N ASP A 51 1.84 -18.53 -8.88
CA ASP A 51 0.54 -17.85 -9.01
C ASP A 51 0.63 -16.31 -8.92
N LEU A 52 1.78 -15.71 -9.25
CA LEU A 52 1.90 -14.26 -9.34
C LEU A 52 1.43 -13.78 -10.70
N LEU A 53 0.53 -12.80 -10.69
CA LEU A 53 0.01 -12.14 -11.88
C LEU A 53 0.46 -10.67 -11.87
N LEU A 54 1.24 -10.28 -12.88
CA LEU A 54 1.46 -8.89 -13.24
C LEU A 54 0.35 -8.46 -14.20
N TYR A 55 -0.30 -7.33 -13.93
CA TYR A 55 -1.39 -6.82 -14.76
C TYR A 55 -1.40 -5.29 -14.81
N ARG A 56 -1.94 -4.76 -15.91
CA ARG A 56 -2.26 -3.33 -16.05
C ARG A 56 -3.50 -3.01 -15.23
N LYS A 57 -3.49 -1.89 -14.51
CA LYS A 57 -4.65 -1.44 -13.75
C LYS A 57 -5.69 -0.78 -14.65
N ALA A 58 -6.85 -1.42 -14.80
CA ALA A 58 -7.99 -0.83 -15.51
C ALA A 58 -8.53 0.41 -14.76
N LEU A 59 -8.70 0.29 -13.45
CA LEU A 59 -8.99 1.41 -12.54
C LEU A 59 -7.67 1.96 -11.97
N GLY A 60 -6.91 2.63 -12.83
CA GLY A 60 -5.61 3.21 -12.49
C GLY A 60 -5.68 4.37 -11.50
N HIS A 61 -4.54 4.63 -10.88
CA HIS A 61 -4.21 5.86 -10.16
C HIS A 61 -3.48 6.86 -11.05
N SER A 62 -2.86 6.41 -12.13
CA SER A 62 -2.12 7.23 -13.09
C SER A 62 -2.21 6.61 -14.48
N ASN A 63 -2.23 7.45 -15.51
CA ASN A 63 -2.10 7.03 -16.90
C ASN A 63 -0.65 7.13 -17.42
N GLU A 64 0.28 7.66 -16.63
CA GLU A 64 1.70 7.74 -17.00
C GLU A 64 2.39 6.38 -16.86
N PHE A 65 2.18 5.72 -15.71
CA PHE A 65 2.58 4.34 -15.43
C PHE A 65 1.76 3.82 -14.25
N ASP A 66 0.99 2.75 -14.45
CA ASP A 66 0.29 2.06 -13.36
C ASP A 66 0.11 0.57 -13.67
N CYS A 67 0.69 -0.27 -12.82
CA CYS A 67 0.48 -1.71 -12.84
C CYS A 67 0.49 -2.28 -11.42
N SER A 68 0.15 -3.56 -11.31
CA SER A 68 0.20 -4.26 -10.03
C SER A 68 0.63 -5.70 -10.19
N ILE A 69 1.25 -6.23 -9.14
CA ILE A 69 1.47 -7.66 -8.97
C ILE A 69 0.52 -8.15 -7.89
N ILE A 70 -0.21 -9.23 -8.16
CA ILE A 70 -1.12 -9.87 -7.20
C ILE A 70 -0.76 -11.35 -7.05
N TYR A 71 -0.83 -11.86 -5.81
CA TYR A 71 -0.72 -13.29 -5.55
C TYR A 71 -2.11 -13.93 -5.71
N ASN A 72 -2.33 -14.57 -6.86
CA ASN A 72 -3.64 -15.06 -7.28
C ASN A 72 -3.93 -16.46 -6.70
N THR A 73 -4.33 -16.49 -5.43
CA THR A 73 -4.77 -17.73 -4.76
C THR A 73 -6.25 -18.04 -4.97
N SER A 74 -6.91 -17.37 -5.91
CA SER A 74 -8.38 -17.40 -6.00
C SER A 74 -8.97 -18.76 -6.37
N GLN A 75 -8.21 -19.57 -7.11
CA GLN A 75 -8.58 -20.91 -7.53
C GLN A 75 -8.14 -22.00 -6.53
N SER A 76 -7.09 -21.74 -5.73
CA SER A 76 -6.50 -22.73 -4.82
C SER A 76 -6.97 -22.57 -3.36
N VAL A 77 -7.35 -21.35 -2.96
CA VAL A 77 -7.79 -21.04 -1.59
C VAL A 77 -9.21 -20.50 -1.63
N LEU A 78 -10.18 -21.40 -1.50
CA LEU A 78 -11.61 -21.03 -1.41
C LEU A 78 -11.99 -20.48 -0.03
N ASN A 79 -11.16 -20.70 1.00
CA ASN A 79 -11.35 -20.06 2.30
C ASN A 79 -10.97 -18.57 2.21
N PRO A 80 -11.94 -17.65 2.28
CA PRO A 80 -11.69 -16.21 2.17
C PRO A 80 -10.67 -15.67 3.18
N LEU A 81 -10.71 -16.17 4.42
CA LEU A 81 -9.84 -15.75 5.52
C LEU A 81 -8.49 -16.49 5.53
N GLY A 82 -8.34 -17.53 4.71
CA GLY A 82 -7.12 -18.34 4.62
C GLY A 82 -6.07 -17.78 3.65
N ARG A 83 -6.40 -16.73 2.90
CA ARG A 83 -5.51 -16.15 1.89
C ARG A 83 -4.44 -15.25 2.55
N PRO A 84 -3.20 -15.25 2.05
CA PRO A 84 -2.20 -14.28 2.48
C PRO A 84 -2.62 -12.85 2.14
N VAL A 85 -2.54 -11.98 3.14
CA VAL A 85 -2.92 -10.57 3.05
C VAL A 85 -1.74 -9.63 3.20
N ARG A 86 -0.59 -10.17 3.57
CA ARG A 86 0.66 -9.43 3.80
C ARG A 86 1.85 -10.26 3.37
N ARG A 87 2.92 -9.61 2.91
CA ARG A 87 4.15 -10.29 2.44
C ARG A 87 4.76 -11.28 3.43
N THR A 88 4.61 -11.05 4.74
CA THR A 88 5.15 -11.96 5.78
C THR A 88 4.38 -13.28 5.91
N GLN A 89 3.22 -13.41 5.25
CA GLN A 89 2.45 -14.66 5.16
C GLN A 89 2.69 -15.43 3.87
N LEU A 90 3.42 -14.86 2.90
CA LEU A 90 3.71 -15.56 1.66
C LEU A 90 4.57 -16.82 1.93
N PRO A 91 4.28 -17.93 1.24
CA PRO A 91 5.19 -19.07 1.20
C PRO A 91 6.61 -18.64 0.80
N SER A 92 7.62 -19.35 1.31
CA SER A 92 9.02 -18.94 1.14
C SER A 92 9.44 -18.82 -0.34
N ASN A 93 9.01 -19.75 -1.19
CA ASN A 93 9.25 -19.72 -2.63
C ASN A 93 8.57 -18.51 -3.29
N VAL A 94 7.27 -18.30 -3.02
CA VAL A 94 6.49 -17.17 -3.55
C VAL A 94 7.14 -15.84 -3.14
N ARG A 95 7.54 -15.69 -1.87
CA ARG A 95 8.18 -14.47 -1.36
C ARG A 95 9.50 -14.15 -2.04
N LYS A 96 10.30 -15.16 -2.41
CA LYS A 96 11.57 -14.95 -3.14
C LYS A 96 11.29 -14.35 -4.52
N VAL A 97 10.35 -14.92 -5.26
CA VAL A 97 9.96 -14.43 -6.60
C VAL A 97 9.30 -13.05 -6.49
N TRP A 98 8.41 -12.86 -5.51
CA TRP A 98 7.78 -11.57 -5.20
C TRP A 98 8.80 -10.45 -5.00
N ASN A 99 9.83 -10.68 -4.17
CA ASN A 99 10.89 -9.70 -3.93
C ASN A 99 11.67 -9.37 -5.21
N ARG A 100 12.02 -10.39 -6.01
CA ARG A 100 12.73 -10.19 -7.29
C ARG A 100 11.90 -9.39 -8.29
N MET A 101 10.61 -9.71 -8.45
CA MET A 101 9.73 -8.94 -9.33
C MET A 101 9.62 -7.48 -8.86
N ASN A 102 9.40 -7.23 -7.57
CA ASN A 102 9.35 -5.87 -7.03
C ASN A 102 10.66 -5.11 -7.28
N GLN A 103 11.80 -5.74 -7.03
CA GLN A 103 13.12 -5.16 -7.27
C GLN A 103 13.30 -4.73 -8.73
N ILE A 104 12.92 -5.59 -9.69
CA ILE A 104 13.04 -5.29 -11.12
C ILE A 104 12.06 -4.20 -11.57
N VAL A 105 10.80 -4.26 -11.12
CA VAL A 105 9.79 -3.26 -11.48
C VAL A 105 10.18 -1.87 -10.96
N ILE A 106 10.63 -1.78 -9.70
CA ILE A 106 11.10 -0.52 -9.13
C ILE A 106 12.33 0.00 -9.89
N GLY A 107 13.30 -0.88 -10.19
CA GLY A 107 14.46 -0.51 -11.01
C GLY A 107 14.07 0.03 -12.38
N PHE A 108 13.14 -0.65 -13.07
CA PHE A 108 12.61 -0.22 -14.36
C PHE A 108 11.96 1.17 -14.28
N MET A 109 11.11 1.43 -13.29
CA MET A 109 10.50 2.75 -13.13
C MET A 109 11.55 3.84 -12.90
N LEU A 110 12.58 3.59 -12.09
CA LEU A 110 13.63 4.58 -11.84
C LEU A 110 14.50 4.83 -13.08
N GLU A 111 14.74 3.81 -13.90
CA GLU A 111 15.45 3.94 -15.18
C GLU A 111 14.65 4.73 -16.22
N GLN A 112 13.34 4.46 -16.36
CA GLN A 112 12.47 5.16 -17.30
C GLN A 112 12.17 6.59 -16.85
N TYR A 113 12.15 6.84 -15.54
CA TYR A 113 11.80 8.13 -14.95
C TYR A 113 12.94 8.65 -14.05
N PRO A 114 14.13 8.98 -14.58
CA PRO A 114 15.31 9.26 -13.77
C PRO A 114 15.23 10.58 -13.00
N ASP A 115 14.49 11.56 -13.50
CA ASP A 115 14.42 12.91 -12.93
C ASP A 115 13.37 13.02 -11.80
N PRO A 116 13.78 13.15 -10.52
CA PRO A 116 12.85 13.30 -9.40
C PRO A 116 12.07 14.63 -9.43
N LYS A 117 12.50 15.65 -10.19
CA LYS A 117 11.77 16.91 -10.31
C LYS A 117 10.61 16.83 -11.30
N LYS A 118 10.66 15.87 -12.22
CA LYS A 118 9.62 15.62 -13.24
C LYS A 118 8.62 14.55 -12.83
N HIS A 119 9.07 13.50 -12.14
CA HIS A 119 8.20 12.36 -11.84
C HIS A 119 8.21 11.98 -10.38
N LEU A 120 7.01 11.74 -9.83
CA LEU A 120 6.83 11.06 -8.55
C LEU A 120 6.71 9.56 -8.80
N VAL A 121 7.61 8.78 -8.22
CA VAL A 121 7.64 7.31 -8.34
C VAL A 121 7.31 6.72 -6.98
N LEU A 122 6.36 5.78 -6.95
CA LEU A 122 6.05 4.99 -5.76
C LEU A 122 5.75 3.53 -6.11
N ALA A 123 6.07 2.66 -5.17
CA ALA A 123 5.66 1.26 -5.15
C ALA A 123 5.21 0.90 -3.75
N GLY A 124 4.26 -0.01 -3.59
CA GLY A 124 3.95 -0.48 -2.25
C GLY A 124 2.80 -1.44 -2.13
N GLU A 125 2.74 -2.02 -0.95
CA GLU A 125 1.77 -3.02 -0.53
C GLU A 125 0.55 -2.31 0.06
N ALA A 126 -0.63 -2.68 -0.43
CA ALA A 126 -1.89 -2.35 0.23
C ALA A 126 -2.47 -3.65 0.82
N SER A 127 -2.56 -3.70 2.14
CA SER A 127 -3.03 -4.89 2.85
C SER A 127 -4.37 -4.61 3.52
N LEU A 128 -5.32 -5.51 3.31
CA LEU A 128 -6.61 -5.52 4.01
C LEU A 128 -6.56 -6.37 5.29
N ASP A 129 -5.38 -6.49 5.91
CA ASP A 129 -5.20 -7.23 7.16
C ASP A 129 -5.78 -6.47 8.35
N ALA A 130 -6.94 -6.95 8.82
CA ALA A 130 -7.55 -6.44 10.03
C ALA A 130 -6.64 -6.66 11.25
N THR A 131 -6.00 -5.60 11.73
CA THR A 131 -5.36 -5.52 13.05
C THR A 131 -6.36 -5.53 14.22
N TRP A 132 -7.68 -5.53 13.96
CA TRP A 132 -8.75 -5.74 14.95
C TRP A 132 -9.51 -7.07 14.70
N PRO A 133 -9.88 -7.84 15.74
CA PRO A 133 -10.55 -9.15 15.63
C PRO A 133 -12.01 -9.18 15.11
N ILE A 134 -12.64 -8.05 14.76
CA ILE A 134 -14.06 -7.99 14.34
C ILE A 134 -14.12 -7.39 12.94
N THR A 135 -14.34 -8.24 11.94
CA THR A 135 -14.71 -7.81 10.59
C THR A 135 -16.18 -7.40 10.57
N SER A 136 -16.51 -6.30 9.92
CA SER A 136 -17.91 -5.93 9.70
C SER A 136 -18.54 -6.70 8.53
N ALA A 137 -19.87 -6.70 8.46
CA ALA A 137 -20.61 -7.30 7.36
C ALA A 137 -20.36 -6.55 6.04
N GLY A 138 -20.02 -7.28 4.97
CA GLY A 138 -19.73 -6.71 3.65
C GLY A 138 -18.27 -6.29 3.41
N VAL A 139 -17.35 -6.60 4.33
CA VAL A 139 -15.92 -6.68 3.99
C VAL A 139 -15.77 -7.85 3.02
N PRO A 140 -15.16 -7.66 1.83
CA PRO A 140 -14.94 -8.76 0.91
C PRO A 140 -14.28 -9.90 1.65
N SER A 141 -14.90 -11.07 1.59
CA SER A 141 -14.34 -12.28 2.14
C SER A 141 -12.96 -12.53 1.51
N ILE A 142 -12.76 -12.11 0.26
CA ILE A 142 -11.51 -12.27 -0.46
C ILE A 142 -10.53 -11.16 -0.10
N ARG A 143 -9.55 -11.54 0.72
CA ARG A 143 -8.39 -10.73 1.04
C ARG A 143 -7.24 -11.11 0.10
N MET A 144 -6.67 -10.15 -0.61
CA MET A 144 -5.58 -10.42 -1.57
C MET A 144 -4.42 -9.45 -1.40
N LEU A 145 -3.24 -10.02 -1.21
CA LEU A 145 -1.99 -9.28 -1.27
C LEU A 145 -1.72 -8.81 -2.70
N HIS A 146 -1.57 -7.50 -2.86
CA HIS A 146 -1.13 -6.90 -4.11
C HIS A 146 -0.22 -5.70 -3.87
N ASN A 147 0.77 -5.55 -4.75
CA ASN A 147 1.64 -4.38 -4.79
C ASN A 147 1.27 -3.50 -5.98
N HIS A 148 1.22 -2.19 -5.74
CA HIS A 148 0.99 -1.16 -6.75
C HIS A 148 2.32 -0.56 -7.17
N PHE A 149 2.46 -0.23 -8.45
CA PHE A 149 3.63 0.44 -9.01
C PHE A 149 3.13 1.61 -9.85
N ILE A 150 3.39 2.83 -9.40
CA ILE A 150 2.72 4.03 -9.91
C ILE A 150 3.76 5.13 -10.16
N VAL A 151 3.63 5.81 -11.29
CA VAL A 151 4.37 7.04 -11.59
C VAL A 151 3.40 8.16 -11.93
N PHE A 152 3.66 9.37 -11.43
CA PHE A 152 2.92 10.59 -11.79
C PHE A 152 3.83 11.61 -12.46
N ASP A 153 3.30 12.34 -13.44
CA ASP A 153 3.90 13.58 -13.92
C ASP A 153 3.70 14.69 -12.87
N LYS A 154 4.80 15.24 -12.34
CA LYS A 154 4.76 16.33 -11.37
C LYS A 154 4.23 17.63 -11.97
N THR A 155 4.26 17.80 -13.29
CA THR A 155 3.65 18.95 -13.98
C THR A 155 2.13 18.89 -13.86
N GLU A 156 1.55 17.73 -14.11
CA GLU A 156 0.12 17.48 -13.89
C GLU A 156 -0.25 17.73 -12.43
N LEU A 157 0.50 17.13 -11.49
CA LEU A 157 0.27 17.34 -10.06
C LEU A 157 0.40 18.81 -9.63
N LYS A 158 1.33 19.58 -10.22
CA LYS A 158 1.48 21.02 -9.93
C LYS A 158 0.30 21.84 -10.43
N ASN A 159 -0.27 21.46 -11.57
CA ASN A 159 -1.39 22.15 -12.21
C ASN A 159 -2.75 21.72 -11.62
N ALA A 160 -2.78 20.58 -10.94
CA ALA A 160 -3.96 20.06 -10.26
C ALA A 160 -4.41 20.97 -9.11
N PRO A 161 -5.74 21.08 -8.87
CA PRO A 161 -6.27 21.78 -7.72
C PRO A 161 -5.75 21.17 -6.41
N LEU A 162 -5.75 21.99 -5.35
CA LEU A 162 -5.53 21.48 -4.01
C LEU A 162 -6.70 20.60 -3.60
N ALA A 163 -6.41 19.42 -3.06
CA ALA A 163 -7.41 18.60 -2.41
C ALA A 163 -7.93 19.30 -1.15
N ASN A 164 -9.17 19.01 -0.76
CA ASN A 164 -9.68 19.41 0.54
C ASN A 164 -8.81 18.82 1.66
N ASN A 165 -8.24 19.65 2.55
CA ASN A 165 -7.44 19.18 3.68
C ASN A 165 -8.24 18.30 4.67
N ASP A 166 -9.56 18.44 4.70
CA ASP A 166 -10.46 17.61 5.50
C ASP A 166 -10.91 16.34 4.76
N ASN A 167 -10.33 16.04 3.59
CA ASN A 167 -10.64 14.81 2.87
C ASN A 167 -10.30 13.61 3.78
N PRO A 168 -11.29 12.75 4.10
CA PRO A 168 -11.10 11.65 5.05
C PRO A 168 -10.07 10.61 4.60
N ASN A 169 -9.64 10.68 3.35
CA ASN A 169 -8.65 9.78 2.79
C ASN A 169 -7.21 10.30 2.90
N LEU A 170 -7.01 11.61 3.11
CA LEU A 170 -5.68 12.20 3.27
C LEU A 170 -5.14 11.85 4.65
N THR A 171 -4.10 11.01 4.72
CA THR A 171 -3.49 10.46 5.96
C THR A 171 -4.46 9.62 6.82
N ASP A 172 -3.95 8.94 7.87
CA ASP A 172 -4.66 7.93 8.68
C ASP A 172 -6.07 8.39 9.16
N GLY A 173 -7.09 7.96 8.41
CA GLY A 173 -8.44 8.53 8.39
C GLY A 173 -9.00 8.80 9.78
N GLY A 174 -9.30 10.07 10.07
CA GLY A 174 -9.95 10.49 11.31
C GLY A 174 -9.15 10.30 12.61
N GLN A 175 -7.99 9.61 12.56
CA GLN A 175 -7.03 9.47 13.65
C GLN A 175 -5.96 10.56 13.66
N HIS A 176 -6.02 11.53 12.73
CA HIS A 176 -5.17 12.73 12.68
C HIS A 176 -4.94 13.36 14.05
N SER A 177 -5.90 13.27 14.97
CA SER A 177 -5.80 13.89 16.29
C SER A 177 -5.29 13.00 17.41
N LEU A 178 -5.13 11.69 17.23
CA LEU A 178 -4.80 10.78 18.33
C LEU A 178 -3.46 10.06 18.13
N PHE A 179 -3.20 9.55 16.93
CA PHE A 179 -1.90 8.97 16.62
C PHE A 179 -0.83 10.05 16.51
N ALA A 180 -1.06 11.06 15.65
CA ALA A 180 -0.12 12.18 15.49
C ALA A 180 0.03 13.00 16.79
N ALA A 181 -1.02 13.12 17.61
CA ALA A 181 -0.96 13.95 18.81
C ALA A 181 -0.36 13.23 20.05
N TYR A 182 -0.39 11.90 20.12
CA TYR A 182 -0.01 11.19 21.36
C TYR A 182 0.83 9.93 21.16
N MET A 183 0.91 9.40 19.94
CA MET A 183 1.54 8.09 19.69
C MET A 183 2.74 8.16 18.75
N GLN A 184 2.98 9.28 18.06
CA GLN A 184 4.10 9.42 17.12
C GLN A 184 5.45 9.13 17.79
N ASP A 185 5.74 9.75 18.93
CA ASP A 185 7.02 9.55 19.64
C ASP A 185 7.17 8.12 20.15
N VAL A 186 6.10 7.55 20.74
CA VAL A 186 6.10 6.16 21.23
C VAL A 186 6.29 5.18 20.08
N TYR A 187 5.70 5.48 18.92
CA TYR A 187 5.81 4.66 17.73
C TYR A 187 7.22 4.69 17.15
N VAL A 188 7.83 5.87 17.06
CA VAL A 188 9.22 6.04 16.62
C VAL A 188 10.17 5.35 17.61
N GLU A 189 9.97 5.50 18.92
CA GLU A 189 10.76 4.82 19.94
C GLU A 189 10.67 3.29 19.79
N PHE A 190 9.47 2.74 19.67
CA PHE A 190 9.26 1.30 19.48
C PHE A 190 9.92 0.78 18.20
N LEU A 191 9.81 1.50 17.08
CA LEU A 191 10.45 1.05 15.84
C LEU A 191 11.96 1.30 15.82
N SER A 192 12.48 2.22 16.64
CA SER A 192 13.93 2.44 16.77
C SER A 192 14.65 1.26 17.42
N SER A 193 13.93 0.39 18.14
CA SER A 193 14.50 -0.85 18.67
C SER A 193 14.70 -1.93 17.61
N LEU A 194 14.17 -1.73 16.39
CA LEU A 194 14.48 -2.60 15.26
C LEU A 194 15.92 -2.29 14.83
N ASP A 195 16.82 -3.27 14.97
CA ASP A 195 18.23 -3.14 14.56
C ASP A 195 18.37 -3.16 13.03
N LEU A 196 18.01 -2.03 12.40
CA LEU A 196 18.01 -1.84 10.94
C LEU A 196 19.34 -1.26 10.45
N LYS A 197 19.98 -1.94 9.51
CA LYS A 197 21.28 -1.56 8.95
C LYS A 197 21.15 -0.78 7.66
N ILE A 198 20.20 -1.13 6.80
CA ILE A 198 19.95 -0.50 5.49
C ILE A 198 18.89 0.60 5.59
N LEU A 199 17.80 0.35 6.31
CA LEU A 199 16.72 1.31 6.53
C LEU A 199 17.08 2.24 7.68
N LYS A 200 17.44 3.49 7.38
CA LYS A 200 17.82 4.49 8.39
C LYS A 200 16.67 5.44 8.69
N PRO A 201 16.21 5.56 9.95
CA PRO A 201 15.12 6.45 10.29
C PRO A 201 15.39 7.88 9.83
N ILE A 202 14.38 8.52 9.25
CA ILE A 202 14.38 9.95 8.94
C ILE A 202 13.18 10.61 9.63
N THR A 203 13.34 11.89 9.97
CA THR A 203 12.33 12.64 10.74
C THR A 203 12.00 13.97 10.07
N GLY A 204 10.80 14.49 10.37
CA GLY A 204 10.37 15.82 9.95
C GLY A 204 10.24 15.98 8.43
N GLU A 205 10.63 17.14 7.94
CA GLU A 205 10.47 17.54 6.53
C GLU A 205 11.26 16.66 5.55
N ALA A 206 12.27 15.93 6.03
CA ALA A 206 13.13 15.07 5.18
C ALA A 206 12.37 13.91 4.51
N SER A 207 11.23 13.48 5.07
CA SER A 207 10.35 12.50 4.44
C SER A 207 9.31 13.14 3.52
N SER A 208 8.93 14.40 3.75
CA SER A 208 7.86 15.04 2.99
C SER A 208 8.27 15.42 1.56
N LEU A 209 7.32 15.31 0.63
CA LEU A 209 7.46 15.86 -0.72
C LEU A 209 7.17 17.36 -0.70
N SER A 210 8.07 18.16 -1.24
CA SER A 210 7.95 19.62 -1.33
C SER A 210 6.66 20.10 -2.02
N LEU A 211 6.12 19.32 -2.98
CA LEU A 211 4.91 19.69 -3.71
C LEU A 211 3.64 19.56 -2.87
N THR A 212 3.54 18.48 -2.08
CA THR A 212 2.32 18.10 -1.36
C THR A 212 2.40 18.35 0.13
N GLY A 213 3.60 18.34 0.70
CA GLY A 213 3.84 18.35 2.14
C GLY A 213 3.61 16.99 2.80
N TYR A 214 3.48 15.89 2.04
CA TYR A 214 3.22 14.54 2.53
C TYR A 214 4.38 13.59 2.21
N PRO A 215 4.59 12.51 2.99
CA PRO A 215 3.84 12.13 4.20
C PRO A 215 4.03 13.09 5.38
N GLN A 216 3.03 13.17 6.26
CA GLN A 216 3.05 14.01 7.46
C GLN A 216 3.05 13.15 8.73
N GLY A 217 4.05 13.33 9.59
CA GLY A 217 4.11 12.66 10.90
C GLY A 217 4.23 11.13 10.83
N LEU A 218 4.45 10.56 9.65
CA LEU A 218 4.59 9.13 9.47
C LEU A 218 6.05 8.68 9.69
N PRO A 219 6.23 7.49 10.29
CA PRO A 219 7.54 6.87 10.39
C PRO A 219 8.12 6.65 8.99
N SER A 220 9.36 7.05 8.76
CA SER A 220 10.01 6.92 7.46
C SER A 220 11.46 6.52 7.61
N TRP A 221 11.98 5.78 6.63
CA TRP A 221 13.37 5.36 6.57
C TRP A 221 13.96 5.62 5.20
N GLU A 222 15.13 6.27 5.16
CA GLU A 222 15.94 6.31 3.95
C GLU A 222 16.54 4.92 3.68
N VAL A 223 16.48 4.49 2.42
CA VAL A 223 17.15 3.27 1.96
C VAL A 223 18.60 3.62 1.64
N VAL A 224 19.51 3.33 2.57
CA VAL A 224 20.95 3.53 2.35
C VAL A 224 21.41 2.66 1.19
N GLY A 225 22.16 3.23 0.24
CA GLY A 225 22.56 2.55 -1.00
C GLY A 225 21.51 2.57 -2.12
N GLY A 226 20.35 3.19 -1.89
CA GLY A 226 19.33 3.44 -2.91
C GLY A 226 18.86 2.16 -3.61
N ILE A 227 18.81 2.18 -4.94
CA ILE A 227 18.30 1.07 -5.75
C ILE A 227 19.17 -0.19 -5.65
N ASP A 228 20.48 -0.06 -5.42
CA ASP A 228 21.36 -1.23 -5.31
C ASP A 228 21.04 -2.05 -4.07
N SER A 229 20.58 -1.41 -2.99
CA SER A 229 20.14 -2.12 -1.78
C SER A 229 18.91 -2.99 -2.01
N LEU A 230 18.04 -2.66 -2.97
CA LEU A 230 16.89 -3.53 -3.31
C LEU A 230 17.33 -4.86 -3.94
N LYS A 231 18.53 -4.94 -4.51
CA LYS A 231 19.13 -6.19 -5.02
C LYS A 231 19.65 -7.08 -3.90
N ASN A 232 19.82 -6.53 -2.68
CA ASN A 232 20.24 -7.29 -1.51
C ASN A 232 19.02 -7.85 -0.76
N ILE A 233 19.06 -9.14 -0.42
CA ILE A 233 18.01 -9.78 0.37
C ILE A 233 17.84 -9.16 1.76
N ASP A 234 18.90 -8.58 2.33
CA ASP A 234 18.85 -7.97 3.67
C ASP A 234 17.94 -6.73 3.70
N PHE A 235 17.83 -5.98 2.60
CA PHE A 235 16.85 -4.90 2.48
C PHE A 235 15.42 -5.45 2.66
N TRP A 236 15.09 -6.54 1.98
CA TRP A 236 13.77 -7.15 2.06
C TRP A 236 13.48 -7.77 3.43
N LYS A 237 14.51 -8.24 4.15
CA LYS A 237 14.37 -8.67 5.56
C LYS A 237 14.05 -7.48 6.45
N GLU A 238 14.74 -6.35 6.30
CA GLU A 238 14.46 -5.13 7.06
C GLU A 238 13.08 -4.54 6.74
N TYR A 239 12.67 -4.58 5.46
CA TYR A 239 11.34 -4.21 5.03
C TYR A 239 10.25 -5.08 5.71
N ASP A 240 10.50 -6.39 5.86
CA ASP A 240 9.64 -7.30 6.65
C ASP A 240 9.63 -6.95 8.15
N LEU A 241 10.78 -6.53 8.72
CA LEU A 241 10.88 -6.16 10.14
C LEU A 241 10.06 -4.91 10.46
N VAL A 242 10.09 -3.89 9.60
CA VAL A 242 9.25 -2.70 9.72
C VAL A 242 7.77 -3.07 9.78
N LEU A 243 7.32 -3.96 8.88
CA LEU A 243 5.94 -4.44 8.89
C LEU A 243 5.60 -5.23 10.16
N LYS A 244 6.48 -6.13 10.62
CA LYS A 244 6.26 -6.89 11.85
C LYS A 244 6.14 -5.97 13.06
N GLY A 245 7.00 -4.96 13.16
CA GLY A 245 6.95 -3.96 14.24
C GLY A 245 5.65 -3.16 14.17
N PHE A 246 5.26 -2.70 12.99
CA PHE A 246 3.97 -2.06 12.78
C PHE A 246 2.80 -2.92 13.30
N LEU A 247 2.75 -4.21 12.93
CA LEU A 247 1.68 -5.11 13.36
C LEU A 247 1.66 -5.29 14.88
N ASP A 248 2.81 -5.47 15.50
CA ASP A 248 2.93 -5.63 16.95
C ASP A 248 2.49 -4.38 17.71
N PHE A 249 2.87 -3.19 17.22
CA PHE A 249 2.44 -1.92 17.80
C PHE A 249 0.91 -1.81 17.82
N TYR A 250 0.27 -1.96 16.66
CA TYR A 250 -1.18 -1.79 16.53
C TYR A 250 -1.97 -2.91 17.19
N ARG A 251 -1.52 -4.17 17.13
CA ARG A 251 -2.16 -5.28 17.85
C ARG A 251 -2.10 -5.08 19.35
N THR A 252 -0.95 -4.62 19.87
CA THR A 252 -0.82 -4.28 21.29
C THR A 252 -1.74 -3.13 21.67
N PHE A 253 -1.79 -2.07 20.85
CA PHE A 253 -2.66 -0.92 21.07
C PHE A 253 -4.13 -1.36 21.14
N PHE A 254 -4.61 -2.09 20.14
CA PHE A 254 -6.00 -2.53 20.10
C PHE A 254 -6.33 -3.59 21.15
N ALA A 255 -5.37 -4.40 21.59
CA ALA A 255 -5.56 -5.27 22.76
C ALA A 255 -5.81 -4.46 24.05
N GLN A 256 -5.15 -3.30 24.23
CA GLN A 256 -5.46 -2.40 25.35
C GLN A 256 -6.81 -1.69 25.20
N VAL A 257 -7.21 -1.37 23.97
CA VAL A 257 -8.53 -0.80 23.68
C VAL A 257 -9.62 -1.82 24.00
N SER A 258 -9.47 -3.09 23.61
CA SER A 258 -10.48 -4.12 23.83
C SER A 258 -10.57 -4.56 25.29
N SER A 259 -9.42 -4.77 25.94
CA SER A 259 -9.32 -5.34 27.28
C SER A 259 -8.33 -4.54 28.11
N ARG A 260 -8.77 -4.10 29.29
CA ARG A 260 -7.93 -3.32 30.22
C ARG A 260 -6.73 -4.14 30.66
N ASN A 261 -5.53 -3.54 30.61
CA ASN A 261 -4.28 -4.15 31.06
C ASN A 261 -3.99 -5.50 30.39
N SER A 262 -4.29 -5.60 29.09
CA SER A 262 -3.91 -6.76 28.30
C SER A 262 -2.40 -7.00 28.36
N GLY A 263 -1.97 -8.26 28.41
CA GLY A 263 -0.56 -8.61 28.32
C GLY A 263 -0.02 -8.48 26.89
N VAL A 264 1.22 -8.95 26.70
CA VAL A 264 1.84 -9.09 25.38
C VAL A 264 0.98 -10.03 24.50
N PRO A 265 0.64 -9.66 23.25
CA PRO A 265 -0.08 -10.55 22.34
C PRO A 265 0.65 -11.88 22.11
N SER A 266 -0.08 -13.00 22.10
CA SER A 266 0.52 -14.35 22.05
C SER A 266 1.38 -14.62 20.80
N ASN A 267 1.10 -13.93 19.70
CA ASN A 267 1.77 -14.10 18.41
C ASN A 267 2.65 -12.89 18.06
N ALA A 268 3.15 -12.17 19.08
CA ALA A 268 4.03 -11.02 18.91
C ALA A 268 5.38 -11.44 18.30
N TYR A 269 5.90 -10.61 17.41
CA TYR A 269 7.24 -10.75 16.84
C TYR A 269 8.33 -10.19 17.79
N PHE A 270 8.02 -9.15 18.54
CA PHE A 270 8.92 -8.40 19.41
C PHE A 270 8.37 -8.29 20.85
N PRO A 271 8.16 -9.42 21.55
CA PRO A 271 7.49 -9.43 22.86
C PRO A 271 8.22 -8.61 23.93
N LYS A 272 9.56 -8.59 23.90
CA LYS A 272 10.38 -7.85 24.88
C LYS A 272 10.25 -6.34 24.68
N GLU A 273 10.26 -5.91 23.43
CA GLU A 273 10.16 -4.52 23.01
C GLU A 273 8.75 -3.98 23.31
N ILE A 274 7.71 -4.80 23.10
CA ILE A 274 6.32 -4.48 23.47
C ILE A 274 6.21 -4.22 24.96
N GLU A 275 6.73 -5.15 25.78
CA GLU A 275 6.68 -5.01 27.23
C GLU A 275 7.42 -3.75 27.67
N LYS A 276 8.68 -3.61 27.25
CA LYS A 276 9.55 -2.49 27.64
C LYS A 276 9.03 -1.11 27.20
N THR A 277 8.49 -1.00 25.99
CA THR A 277 8.24 0.30 25.33
C THR A 277 6.77 0.68 25.30
N LEU A 278 5.86 -0.30 25.18
CA LEU A 278 4.42 -0.03 25.01
C LEU A 278 3.64 -0.23 26.31
N LEU A 279 3.82 -1.38 26.97
CA LEU A 279 3.00 -1.76 28.14
C LEU A 279 3.36 -1.00 29.43
N PHE A 280 4.54 -0.36 29.48
CA PHE A 280 4.94 0.54 30.57
C PHE A 280 4.84 2.04 30.19
N ASN A 281 4.29 2.38 29.02
CA ASN A 281 4.17 3.77 28.56
C ASN A 281 2.80 4.38 28.88
N ASN A 282 2.78 5.35 29.80
CA ASN A 282 1.54 6.00 30.24
C ASN A 282 0.82 6.77 29.11
N CYS A 283 1.54 7.35 28.15
CA CYS A 283 0.94 8.04 27.01
C CYS A 283 0.21 7.04 26.11
N PHE A 284 0.84 5.89 25.81
CA PHE A 284 0.25 4.81 25.03
C PHE A 284 -1.01 4.24 25.68
N LEU A 285 -0.94 3.91 26.98
CA LEU A 285 -2.08 3.38 27.72
C LEU A 285 -3.23 4.41 27.86
N SER A 286 -2.91 5.69 28.04
CA SER A 286 -3.89 6.77 28.08
C SER A 286 -4.58 6.97 26.72
N ALA A 287 -3.83 6.92 25.62
CA ALA A 287 -4.38 6.96 24.27
C ALA A 287 -5.35 5.79 24.02
N ALA A 288 -4.96 4.56 24.37
CA ALA A 288 -5.83 3.39 24.25
C ALA A 288 -7.11 3.53 25.10
N LYS A 289 -6.99 4.08 26.32
CA LYS A 289 -8.15 4.39 27.16
C LYS A 289 -9.10 5.39 26.49
N LYS A 290 -8.59 6.48 25.92
CA LYS A 290 -9.42 7.49 25.21
C LYS A 290 -10.22 6.85 24.08
N VAL A 291 -9.59 5.99 23.27
CA VAL A 291 -10.26 5.25 22.19
C VAL A 291 -11.33 4.32 22.75
N ARG A 292 -11.00 3.54 23.79
CA ARG A 292 -11.95 2.61 24.44
C ARG A 292 -13.18 3.34 24.99
N ASP A 293 -12.97 4.43 25.73
CA ASP A 293 -14.06 5.19 26.34
C ASP A 293 -14.98 5.79 25.25
N LYS A 294 -14.40 6.24 24.12
CA LYS A 294 -15.18 6.70 22.96
C LYS A 294 -15.97 5.56 22.31
N CYS A 295 -15.40 4.36 22.18
CA CYS A 295 -16.12 3.19 21.69
C CYS A 295 -17.30 2.79 22.59
N ILE A 296 -17.21 3.02 23.90
CA ILE A 296 -18.32 2.74 24.84
C ILE A 296 -19.45 3.77 24.68
N GLY A 297 -19.09 5.05 24.51
CA GLY A 297 -20.05 6.16 24.45
C GLY A 297 -20.65 6.45 23.06
N ASP A 298 -20.03 5.99 21.98
CA ASP A 298 -20.44 6.29 20.61
C ASP A 298 -20.46 5.04 19.73
N ALA A 299 -21.67 4.53 19.48
CA ALA A 299 -21.89 3.35 18.64
C ALA A 299 -21.46 3.55 17.17
N LYS A 300 -21.56 4.77 16.63
CA LYS A 300 -21.11 5.07 15.25
C LYS A 300 -19.60 4.99 15.17
N TYR A 301 -18.89 5.62 16.12
CA TYR A 301 -17.44 5.54 16.23
C TYR A 301 -16.96 4.10 16.47
N ALA A 302 -17.63 3.38 17.38
CA ALA A 302 -17.31 1.99 17.66
C ALA A 302 -17.48 1.09 16.43
N SER A 303 -18.43 1.40 15.54
CA SER A 303 -18.62 0.70 14.27
C SER A 303 -17.55 1.09 13.25
N SER A 304 -17.23 2.39 13.11
CA SER A 304 -16.29 2.89 12.10
C SER A 304 -14.85 2.44 12.35
N ILE A 305 -14.38 2.45 13.60
CA ILE A 305 -12.99 2.08 13.93
C ILE A 305 -12.69 0.60 13.64
N ARG A 306 -13.72 -0.27 13.64
CA ARG A 306 -13.59 -1.69 13.28
C ARG A 306 -13.23 -1.90 11.80
N TRP A 307 -13.52 -0.93 10.92
CA TRP A 307 -13.22 -0.97 9.48
C TRP A 307 -11.85 -0.40 9.11
N GLN A 308 -11.23 0.37 10.01
CA GLN A 308 -9.98 1.09 9.75
C GLN A 308 -8.67 0.29 9.90
N PRO A 309 -8.61 -0.99 10.32
CA PRO A 309 -7.32 -1.64 10.42
C PRO A 309 -6.94 -2.26 9.07
N ALA A 310 -6.49 -1.44 8.13
CA ALA A 310 -5.67 -1.86 7.01
C ALA A 310 -4.32 -1.16 7.15
N PHE A 311 -3.31 -1.63 6.42
CA PHE A 311 -2.03 -0.93 6.38
C PHE A 311 -1.56 -0.77 4.95
N LYS A 312 -0.73 0.24 4.76
CA LYS A 312 -0.02 0.46 3.51
C LYS A 312 1.45 0.68 3.80
N GLN A 313 2.29 -0.10 3.15
CA GLN A 313 3.74 0.01 3.24
C GLN A 313 4.29 0.38 1.87
N LEU A 314 5.03 1.47 1.81
CA LEU A 314 5.43 2.15 0.59
C LEU A 314 6.95 2.25 0.49
N ILE A 315 7.44 2.22 -0.75
CA ILE A 315 8.72 2.73 -1.19
C ILE A 315 8.41 3.88 -2.17
N TYR A 316 8.91 5.08 -1.91
CA TYR A 316 8.77 6.20 -2.85
C TYR A 316 10.09 6.93 -3.02
N ARG A 317 10.23 7.65 -4.13
CA ARG A 317 11.39 8.51 -4.37
C ARG A 317 11.07 9.94 -3.94
N ASN A 318 11.89 10.50 -3.05
CA ASN A 318 11.75 11.89 -2.62
C ASN A 318 12.29 12.89 -3.68
N ASP A 319 12.21 14.19 -3.39
CA ASP A 319 12.64 15.24 -4.31
C ASP A 319 14.15 15.28 -4.57
N GLU A 320 14.95 14.70 -3.68
CA GLU A 320 16.41 14.56 -3.82
C GLU A 320 16.80 13.30 -4.61
N GLY A 321 15.84 12.45 -4.97
CA GLY A 321 16.09 11.20 -5.67
C GLY A 321 16.38 10.01 -4.74
N LYS A 322 16.32 10.18 -3.42
CA LYS A 322 16.50 9.10 -2.44
C LYS A 322 15.26 8.22 -2.38
N LEU A 323 15.46 6.93 -2.14
CA LEU A 323 14.37 5.99 -1.87
C LEU A 323 14.02 6.01 -0.39
N ILE A 324 12.74 6.19 -0.10
CA ILE A 324 12.20 6.26 1.25
C ILE A 324 11.16 5.15 1.45
N VAL A 325 11.28 4.42 2.56
CA VAL A 325 10.25 3.49 3.05
C VAL A 325 9.36 4.21 4.05
N THR A 326 8.05 4.03 3.96
CA THR A 326 7.09 4.49 4.98
C THR A 326 6.00 3.44 5.19
N ILE A 327 5.37 3.44 6.36
CA ILE A 327 4.23 2.57 6.66
C ILE A 327 3.17 3.35 7.45
N SER A 328 1.90 3.09 7.17
CA SER A 328 0.79 3.75 7.85
C SER A 328 -0.37 2.78 8.07
N GLN A 329 -1.08 2.96 9.18
CA GLN A 329 -2.46 2.51 9.26
C GLN A 329 -3.28 3.33 8.25
N ASN A 330 -4.22 2.67 7.58
CA ASN A 330 -5.06 3.34 6.63
C ASN A 330 -6.43 2.66 6.53
N SER A 331 -7.40 3.35 5.93
CA SER A 331 -8.71 2.77 5.66
C SER A 331 -8.68 1.78 4.50
N ILE A 332 -9.56 0.78 4.56
CA ILE A 332 -9.80 -0.23 3.51
C ILE A 332 -10.22 0.41 2.16
N GLY A 333 -10.74 1.65 2.16
CA GLY A 333 -11.17 2.37 0.95
C GLY A 333 -10.17 3.39 0.38
N ASN A 334 -9.09 3.68 1.09
CA ASN A 334 -8.18 4.76 0.74
C ASN A 334 -7.21 4.33 -0.38
N ALA A 335 -6.85 5.21 -1.30
CA ALA A 335 -5.80 4.95 -2.29
C ALA A 335 -4.40 5.01 -1.66
N ILE A 336 -3.46 4.21 -2.17
CA ILE A 336 -2.08 4.20 -1.64
C ILE A 336 -1.35 5.54 -1.85
N THR A 337 -1.81 6.31 -2.84
CA THR A 337 -1.30 7.61 -3.26
C THR A 337 -1.58 8.73 -2.27
N GLU A 338 -2.59 8.58 -1.42
CA GLU A 338 -3.00 9.60 -0.45
C GLU A 338 -1.99 9.75 0.69
N LEU A 339 -1.16 8.72 0.93
CA LEU A 339 -0.01 8.83 1.85
C LEU A 339 1.03 9.83 1.35
N LEU A 340 1.04 10.13 0.05
CA LEU A 340 1.90 11.13 -0.58
C LEU A 340 1.12 12.40 -0.95
N GLY A 341 -0.11 12.54 -0.45
CA GLY A 341 -0.96 13.71 -0.67
C GLY A 341 -1.51 13.80 -2.09
N VAL A 342 -1.73 12.67 -2.77
CA VAL A 342 -2.36 12.63 -4.09
C VAL A 342 -3.71 11.89 -3.99
N VAL A 343 -4.79 12.67 -4.03
CA VAL A 343 -6.18 12.19 -4.10
C VAL A 343 -6.53 11.95 -5.57
N VAL A 344 -6.94 10.73 -5.89
CA VAL A 344 -7.27 10.34 -7.26
C VAL A 344 -8.77 10.12 -7.39
N ASN A 345 -9.42 10.95 -8.20
CA ASN A 345 -10.77 10.71 -8.68
C ASN A 345 -10.70 9.92 -9.99
N ARG A 346 -11.40 8.80 -10.05
CA ARG A 346 -11.46 7.95 -11.25
C ARG A 346 -12.75 8.24 -11.99
N THR A 347 -12.66 8.64 -13.24
CA THR A 347 -13.84 9.02 -14.05
C THR A 347 -13.98 8.08 -15.25
N PRO A 348 -15.17 7.49 -15.49
CA PRO A 348 -15.38 6.63 -16.65
C PRO A 348 -15.36 7.47 -17.92
N ASP A 349 -14.26 7.40 -18.68
CA ASP A 349 -14.04 8.16 -19.91
C ASP A 349 -13.07 7.37 -20.80
N ALA A 350 -13.65 6.53 -21.66
CA ALA A 350 -12.89 5.66 -22.55
C ALA A 350 -12.11 6.45 -23.60
N GLU A 351 -12.69 7.52 -24.17
CA GLU A 351 -12.04 8.33 -25.20
C GLU A 351 -10.81 9.08 -24.66
N ALA A 352 -10.88 9.60 -23.43
CA ALA A 352 -9.73 10.22 -22.80
C ALA A 352 -8.66 9.19 -22.42
N TYR A 353 -9.06 8.01 -21.92
CA TYR A 353 -8.13 6.94 -21.60
C TYR A 353 -7.38 6.42 -22.82
N GLU A 354 -8.07 6.24 -23.95
CA GLU A 354 -7.49 5.74 -25.22
C GLU A 354 -6.37 6.61 -25.78
N LYS A 355 -6.33 7.90 -25.42
CA LYS A 355 -5.24 8.80 -25.80
C LYS A 355 -3.94 8.49 -25.07
N ALA A 356 -4.01 8.00 -23.83
CA ALA A 356 -2.85 7.69 -23.00
C ALA A 356 -2.47 6.20 -23.02
N GLU A 357 -3.45 5.32 -23.28
CA GLU A 357 -3.30 3.87 -23.23
C GLU A 357 -2.12 3.32 -24.07
N PRO A 358 -1.86 3.74 -25.33
CA PRO A 358 -0.76 3.19 -26.12
C PRO A 358 0.62 3.38 -25.48
N ALA A 359 0.89 4.58 -24.96
CA ALA A 359 2.18 4.89 -24.32
C ALA A 359 2.34 4.14 -22.99
N LEU A 360 1.26 3.98 -22.23
CA LEU A 360 1.23 3.16 -21.02
C LEU A 360 1.55 1.70 -21.35
N ILE A 361 0.85 1.12 -22.33
CA ILE A 361 1.03 -0.28 -22.75
C ILE A 361 2.45 -0.52 -23.25
N GLU A 362 3.02 0.36 -24.07
CA GLU A 362 4.40 0.21 -24.55
C GLU A 362 5.40 0.04 -23.40
N LYS A 363 5.29 0.87 -22.36
CA LYS A 363 6.15 0.79 -21.17
C LYS A 363 5.92 -0.49 -20.38
N LEU A 364 4.67 -0.93 -20.23
CA LEU A 364 4.32 -2.15 -19.52
C LEU A 364 4.77 -3.42 -20.24
N LEU A 365 4.74 -3.44 -21.57
CA LEU A 365 5.27 -4.54 -22.37
C LEU A 365 6.80 -4.59 -22.32
N LYS A 366 7.50 -3.45 -22.31
CA LYS A 366 8.95 -3.41 -22.05
C LYS A 366 9.31 -3.98 -20.66
N LEU A 367 8.53 -3.62 -19.63
CA LEU A 367 8.69 -4.20 -18.29
C LEU A 367 8.44 -5.72 -18.30
N ARG A 368 7.38 -6.17 -18.99
CA ARG A 368 7.06 -7.60 -19.16
C ARG A 368 8.26 -8.35 -19.72
N SER A 369 8.83 -7.90 -20.83
CA SER A 369 9.98 -8.57 -21.46
C SER A 369 11.17 -8.68 -20.51
N ARG A 370 11.49 -7.64 -19.74
CA ARG A 370 12.57 -7.69 -18.73
C ARG A 370 12.31 -8.72 -17.62
N LEU A 371 11.05 -8.89 -17.20
CA LEU A 371 10.70 -9.92 -16.21
C LEU A 371 10.77 -11.33 -16.81
N VAL A 372 10.42 -11.50 -18.08
CA VAL A 372 10.60 -12.78 -18.81
C VAL A 372 12.09 -13.12 -18.94
N GLU A 373 12.92 -12.17 -19.37
CA GLU A 373 14.39 -12.32 -19.47
C GLU A 373 15.03 -12.67 -18.12
N ALA A 374 14.47 -12.18 -17.02
CA ALA A 374 14.93 -12.47 -15.66
C ALA A 374 14.47 -13.83 -15.10
N ASP A 375 13.78 -14.63 -15.91
CA ASP A 375 13.19 -15.92 -15.53
C ASP A 375 12.23 -15.79 -14.33
N LEU A 376 11.29 -14.86 -14.44
CA LEU A 376 10.26 -14.59 -13.40
C LEU A 376 8.84 -14.88 -13.85
N GLY A 377 8.67 -15.42 -15.06
CA GLY A 377 7.39 -15.82 -15.60
C GLY A 377 7.36 -15.78 -17.12
N ARG A 378 6.16 -15.94 -17.67
CA ARG A 378 5.87 -15.95 -19.10
C ARG A 378 4.85 -14.87 -19.45
N GLY A 379 5.03 -14.25 -20.61
CA GLY A 379 4.08 -13.27 -21.12
C GLY A 379 2.68 -13.85 -21.31
N ILE A 380 1.67 -13.05 -20.98
CA ILE A 380 0.27 -13.35 -21.25
C ILE A 380 -0.12 -12.68 -22.57
N GLN A 381 -0.75 -13.44 -23.46
CA GLN A 381 -1.39 -12.92 -24.66
C GLN A 381 -2.81 -12.47 -24.31
N THR A 382 -3.21 -11.32 -24.85
CA THR A 382 -4.59 -10.82 -24.78
C THR A 382 -5.07 -10.47 -26.18
N GLN A 383 -6.31 -10.00 -26.30
CA GLN A 383 -6.79 -9.42 -27.56
C GLN A 383 -6.06 -8.13 -27.96
N TYR A 384 -5.37 -7.49 -27.01
CA TYR A 384 -4.72 -6.18 -27.19
C TYR A 384 -3.21 -6.27 -27.40
N TRP A 385 -2.55 -7.35 -26.94
CA TRP A 385 -1.12 -7.56 -27.14
C TRP A 385 -0.75 -9.04 -27.32
N THR A 386 0.28 -9.28 -28.10
CA THR A 386 0.78 -10.63 -28.41
C THR A 386 1.56 -11.22 -27.24
N LYS A 387 1.72 -12.54 -27.26
CA LYS A 387 2.65 -13.27 -26.39
C LYS A 387 4.09 -12.85 -26.73
N ASP A 388 4.92 -12.67 -25.70
CA ASP A 388 6.39 -12.58 -25.85
C ASP A 388 6.97 -13.93 -26.28
#